data_AF-A0A0B8PH99-F1
#
_entry.id   AF-A0A0B8PH99-F1
#
_cell.length_a   1.000
_cell.length_b   1.000
_cell.length_c   1.000
_cell.angle_alpha   90.00
_cell.angle_beta   90.00
_cell.angle_gamma   90.00
#
_symmetry.space_group_name_H-M   'P 1'
#
loop_
_entity.id
_entity.type
_entity.pdbx_description
1 polymer ?
#
loop_
_entity_poly.entity_id
_entity_poly.type
_entity_poly.pdbx_seq_one_letter_code
_entity_poly.pdbx_strand_id
1 'polypeptide(L)' 'MINLAEFAIRQRTFVLFFTALSVIAGLYSYFDMGKLEDPSFTVKTAVVVTLYPGASAQEVEHQVTDTIETKLQEMGT' A
#
# COMPACT_ATOMS: atom_id res chain seq x y z
N MET A 1 12.27 -29.58 23.77
CA MET A 1 11.50 -28.37 23.39
C MET A 1 11.34 -27.51 24.62
N ILE A 2 11.53 -26.19 24.50
CA ILE A 2 11.35 -25.27 25.63
C ILE A 2 9.85 -25.17 25.92
N ASN A 3 9.44 -25.47 27.15
CA ASN A 3 8.07 -25.26 27.59
C ASN A 3 7.89 -23.78 27.98
N LEU A 4 7.23 -23.02 27.10
CA LEU A 4 7.06 -21.58 27.25
C LEU A 4 6.20 -21.21 28.46
N ALA A 5 5.22 -22.05 28.81
CA ALA A 5 4.35 -21.84 29.96
C ALA A 5 5.14 -22.01 31.28
N GLU A 6 5.98 -23.04 31.36
CA GLU A 6 6.84 -23.27 32.52
C GLU A 6 7.86 -22.14 32.71
N PHE A 7 8.45 -21.66 31.62
CA PHE A 7 9.35 -20.51 31.64
C PHE A 7 8.63 -19.24 32.13
N ALA A 8 7.42 -18.98 31.63
CA ALA A 8 6.65 -17.80 32.01
C ALA A 8 6.26 -17.79 33.50
N ILE A 9 5.93 -18.95 34.06
CA ILE A 9 5.62 -19.11 35.48
C ILE A 9 6.87 -18.91 36.35
N ARG A 10 8.03 -19.45 35.92
CA ARG A 10 9.29 -19.35 36.67
C ARG A 10 9.87 -17.94 36.67
N GLN A 11 9.68 -17.18 35.59
CA GLN A 11 10.11 -15.78 35.45
C GLN A 11 8.93 -14.80 35.57
N ARG A 12 8.07 -15.01 36.57
CA ARG A 12 6.84 -14.23 36.78
C ARG A 12 7.04 -12.71 36.80
N THR A 13 8.07 -12.21 37.49
CA THR A 13 8.34 -10.76 37.58
C THR A 13 8.66 -10.15 36.22
N PHE A 14 9.48 -10.85 35.42
CA PHE A 14 9.83 -10.41 34.07
C PHE A 14 8.62 -10.41 33.14
N VAL A 15 7.81 -11.48 33.17
CA VAL A 15 6.60 -11.58 32.36
C VAL A 15 5.60 -10.50 32.73
N LEU A 16 5.32 -10.30 34.02
CA LEU A 16 4.39 -9.26 34.48
C LEU A 16 4.86 -7.85 34.11
N PHE A 17 6.16 -7.57 34.23
CA PHE A 17 6.74 -6.31 33.79
C PHE A 17 6.54 -6.11 32.28
N PHE A 18 6.85 -7.12 31.47
CA PHE A 18 6.69 -7.04 30.02
C PHE A 18 5.22 -6.90 29.60
N THR A 19 4.30 -7.58 30.29
CA THR A 19 2.86 -7.42 30.09
C THR A 19 2.42 -6.00 30.41
N ALA A 20 2.82 -5.45 31.56
CA ALA A 20 2.47 -4.08 31.95
C ALA A 20 3.04 -3.06 30.94
N LEU A 21 4.29 -3.23 30.51
CA LEU A 21 4.91 -2.40 29.49
C LEU A 21 4.15 -2.47 28.16
N SER A 22 3.75 -3.67 27.74
CA SER A 22 2.98 -3.88 26.50
C SER A 22 1.60 -3.23 26.56
N VAL A 23 0.95 -3.25 27.72
CA VAL A 23 -0.34 -2.57 27.94
C VAL A 23 -0.17 -1.05 27.84
N ILE A 24 0.86 -0.49 28.49
CA ILE A 24 1.13 0.95 28.43
C ILE A 24 1.44 1.39 26.99
N ALA A 25 2.29 0.64 26.30
CA ALA A 25 2.61 0.90 24.90
C ALA A 25 1.36 0.81 24.00
N GLY A 26 0.53 -0.21 24.21
CA GLY A 26 -0.72 -0.38 23.47
C GLY A 26 -1.72 0.77 23.71
N LEU A 27 -1.85 1.25 24.94
CA LEU A 27 -2.67 2.42 25.26
C LEU A 27 -2.14 3.67 24.58
N TYR A 28 -0.83 3.91 24.62
CA TYR A 28 -0.21 5.05 23.93
C TYR A 28 -0.48 5.00 22.42
N SER A 29 -0.22 3.85 21.79
CA SER A 29 -0.46 3.66 20.35
C SER A 29 -1.93 3.81 19.98
N TYR A 30 -2.86 3.42 20.85
CA TYR A 30 -4.29 3.61 20.59
C TYR A 30 -4.68 5.08 20.45
N PHE A 31 -4.09 5.97 21.25
CA PHE A 31 -4.35 7.41 21.16
C PHE A 31 -3.60 8.09 20.01
N ASP A 32 -2.43 7.57 19.64
CA ASP A 32 -1.62 8.07 18.51
C ASP A 32 -2.09 7.54 17.14
N MET A 33 -2.94 6.50 17.12
CA MET A 33 -3.44 5.90 15.89
C MET A 33 -4.34 6.88 15.14
N GLY A 34 -3.78 7.56 14.14
CA GLY A 34 -4.52 8.39 13.20
C GLY A 34 -5.58 7.58 12.47
N LYS A 35 -6.84 8.03 12.57
CA LYS A 35 -7.94 7.45 11.80
C LYS A 35 -8.01 8.19 10.47
N LEU A 36 -7.84 7.47 9.38
CA LEU A 36 -8.21 7.97 8.05
C LEU A 36 -9.72 7.75 7.92
N GLU A 37 -10.51 8.80 8.12
CA GLU A 37 -11.97 8.78 7.93
C GLU A 37 -12.33 8.43 6.48
N ASP A 38 -11.59 9.02 5.53
CA ASP A 38 -11.56 8.62 4.13
C ASP A 38 -10.12 8.25 3.75
N PRO A 39 -9.79 6.96 3.58
CA PRO A 39 -8.47 6.58 3.09
C PRO A 39 -8.28 7.16 1.68
N SER A 40 -7.20 7.92 1.48
CA SER A 40 -6.87 8.45 0.16
C SER A 40 -6.54 7.29 -0.77
N PHE A 41 -7.48 6.88 -1.61
CA PHE A 41 -7.23 5.88 -2.63
C PHE A 41 -6.49 6.54 -3.79
N THR A 42 -5.18 6.31 -3.88
CA THR A 42 -4.40 6.73 -5.05
C THR A 42 -4.78 5.85 -6.23
N VAL A 43 -5.76 6.28 -7.02
CA VAL A 43 -6.04 5.67 -8.33
C VAL A 43 -4.77 5.85 -9.16
N LYS A 44 -4.12 4.74 -9.52
CA LYS A 44 -2.92 4.74 -10.37
C LYS A 44 -3.35 5.06 -11.80
N THR A 45 -3.51 6.34 -12.11
CA THR A 45 -3.78 6.83 -13.45
C THR A 45 -2.53 7.47 -14.02
N ALA A 46 -2.24 7.21 -15.29
CA ALA A 46 -1.20 7.87 -16.05
C ALA A 46 -1.82 8.50 -17.29
N VAL A 47 -1.37 9.69 -17.67
CA VAL A 47 -1.81 10.38 -18.89
C VAL A 47 -0.64 10.41 -19.87
N VAL A 48 -0.87 9.87 -21.07
CA VAL A 48 0.09 9.91 -22.18
C VAL A 48 -0.40 10.95 -23.18
N VAL A 49 0.42 11.96 -23.45
CA VAL A 49 0.09 13.04 -24.40
C VAL A 49 1.11 13.03 -25.52
N THR A 50 0.63 12.93 -26.75
CA THR A 50 1.45 12.96 -27.98
C THR A 50 1.00 14.13 -28.86
N LEU A 51 1.95 15.02 -29.18
CA LEU A 51 1.70 16.16 -30.05
C LEU A 51 2.11 15.78 -31.48
N TYR A 52 1.14 15.76 -32.41
CA TYR A 52 1.40 15.49 -33.83
C TYR A 52 0.82 16.58 -34.73
N PRO A 53 1.47 17.77 -34.79
CA PRO A 53 0.95 18.92 -35.51
C PRO A 53 0.97 18.69 -37.04
N GLY A 54 -0.11 19.11 -37.71
CA GLY A 54 -0.22 19.02 -39.18
C GLY A 54 -0.83 17.72 -39.69
N ALA A 55 -1.08 16.73 -38.83
CA ALA A 55 -1.79 15.51 -39.19
C ALA A 55 -3.32 15.67 -39.03
N SER A 56 -4.08 14.92 -39.84
CA SER A 56 -5.54 14.83 -39.68
C SER A 56 -5.90 13.99 -38.45
N ALA A 57 -7.13 14.15 -37.93
CA ALA A 57 -7.57 13.38 -36.75
C ALA A 57 -7.49 11.86 -36.99
N GLN A 58 -7.90 11.40 -38.17
CA GLN A 58 -7.86 9.99 -38.56
C GLN A 58 -6.42 9.46 -38.62
N GLU A 59 -5.49 10.30 -39.03
CA GLU A 59 -4.08 9.91 -39.12
C GLU A 59 -3.42 9.81 -37.75
N VAL A 60 -3.75 10.72 -36.82
CA VAL A 60 -3.30 10.64 -35.42
C VAL A 60 -3.86 9.40 -34.74
N GLU A 61 -5.15 9.09 -34.94
CA GLU A 61 -5.80 7.90 -34.40
C GLU A 61 -5.08 6.62 -34.84
N HIS A 62 -4.98 6.39 -36.15
CA HIS A 62 -4.42 5.15 -36.68
C HIS A 62 -2.91 5.00 -36.47
N GLN A 63 -2.15 6.08 -36.61
CA GLN A 63 -0.68 5.98 -36.55
C GLN A 63 -0.12 6.13 -35.14
N VAL A 64 -0.83 6.81 -34.24
CA VAL A 64 -0.32 7.13 -32.90
C VAL A 64 -1.15 6.44 -31.83
N THR A 65 -2.45 6.74 -31.74
CA THR A 65 -3.31 6.26 -30.67
C THR A 65 -3.44 4.74 -30.68
N ASP A 66 -3.83 4.14 -31.81
CA ASP A 66 -4.04 2.69 -31.94
C ASP A 66 -2.77 1.90 -31.60
N THR A 67 -1.61 2.40 -32.03
CA THR A 67 -0.31 1.76 -31.79
C THR A 67 0.05 1.78 -30.31
N ILE A 68 -0.17 2.91 -29.63
CA ILE A 68 0.10 3.06 -28.20
C ILE A 68 -0.87 2.20 -27.39
N GLU A 69 -2.17 2.21 -27.71
CA GLU A 69 -3.18 1.41 -27.02
C GLU A 69 -2.89 -0.09 -27.13
N THR A 70 -2.56 -0.57 -28.34
CA THR A 70 -2.20 -1.98 -28.57
C THR A 70 -1.02 -2.39 -27.70
N LYS A 71 0.05 -1.58 -27.66
CA LYS A 71 1.24 -1.87 -26.85
C LYS A 71 0.95 -1.83 -25.35
N LEU A 72 0.13 -0.89 -24.89
CA LEU A 72 -0.28 -0.81 -23.49
C LEU A 72 -1.16 -2.00 -23.08
N GLN A 73 -2.02 -2.49 -23.96
CA GLN A 73 -2.86 -3.66 -23.71
C GLN A 73 -2.03 -4.95 -23.60
N GLU A 74 -0.99 -5.11 -24.42
CA GLU A 74 -0.05 -6.23 -24.34
C GLU A 74 0.71 -6.27 -23.00
N MET A 75 1.04 -5.11 -22.41
CA MET A 75 1.76 -5.05 -21.12
C MET A 75 0.94 -5.48 -19.90
N GLY A 76 -0.39 -5.43 -20.00
CA GLY A 76 -1.30 -5.79 -18.92
C GLY A 76 -1.62 -7.29 -18.81
N THR A 77 -1.03 -8.12 -19.68
CA THR A 77 -1.22 -9.58 -19.71
C THR A 77 0.04 -10.28 -19.23
#